data_AF-A0AA35SFS0-F1
#
_entry.id   AF-A0AA35SFS0-F1
#
_cell.length_a   1.000
_cell.length_b   1.000
_cell.length_c   1.000
_cell.angle_alpha   90.00
_cell.angle_beta   90.00
_cell.angle_gamma   90.00
#
_symmetry.space_group_name_H-M   'P 1'
#
loop_
_entity.id
_entity.type
_entity.pdbx_description
1 polymer ?
#
loop_
_entity_poly.entity_id
_entity_poly.type
_entity_poly.pdbx_seq_one_letter_code
_entity_poly.pdbx_strand_id
1 'polypeptide(L)'
;MYGRQRERKREKIATGNMWRRREQFLCGVVEGFYGRPWLSSQRVDLFNRMSEWGMNTYLYAPKDDDKHRASWRDLYSLEEAEQLSHLLLQASSRGIIFIYAIAPGLDMTFSSSQEISLLKRKLDQVSALGCNSFAILFDDIDTDLCPADDKMFSSFAHAQVATANELYCHLDRPNVFLFCPTGS
;
A
#
# COMPACT_ATOMS: atom_id res chain seq x y z
N MET A 1 -21.76 -45.40 -15.15
CA MET A 1 -20.30 -45.27 -14.92
C MET A 1 -19.75 -43.85 -15.12
N TYR A 2 -20.38 -42.99 -15.94
CA TYR A 2 -19.91 -41.63 -16.23
C TYR A 2 -20.22 -40.55 -15.16
N GLY A 3 -21.26 -40.74 -14.34
CA GLY A 3 -21.68 -39.76 -13.31
C GLY A 3 -20.70 -39.62 -12.13
N ARG A 4 -20.20 -40.76 -11.62
CA ARG A 4 -19.27 -40.82 -10.47
C ARG A 4 -17.90 -40.19 -10.76
N GLN A 5 -17.48 -40.12 -12.02
CA GLN A 5 -16.23 -39.45 -12.42
C GLN A 5 -16.39 -37.92 -12.47
N ARG A 6 -17.58 -37.38 -12.77
CA ARG A 6 -17.86 -35.94 -12.75
C ARG A 6 -17.96 -35.39 -11.32
N GLU A 7 -18.57 -36.13 -10.40
CA GLU A 7 -18.65 -35.76 -8.98
C GLU A 7 -17.28 -35.75 -8.31
N ARG A 8 -16.45 -36.77 -8.53
CA ARG A 8 -15.06 -36.81 -8.02
C ARG A 8 -14.16 -35.71 -8.58
N LYS A 9 -14.42 -35.25 -9.83
CA LYS A 9 -13.70 -34.11 -10.43
C LYS A 9 -14.18 -32.78 -9.85
N ARG A 10 -15.47 -32.65 -9.52
CA ARG A 10 -16.04 -31.48 -8.84
C ARG A 10 -15.61 -31.38 -7.37
N GLU A 11 -15.54 -32.50 -6.65
CA GLU A 11 -14.99 -32.55 -5.29
C GLU A 11 -13.50 -32.19 -5.28
N LYS A 12 -12.69 -32.67 -6.23
CA LYS A 12 -11.27 -32.29 -6.33
C LYS A 12 -11.06 -30.81 -6.66
N ILE A 13 -11.93 -30.20 -7.47
CA ILE A 13 -11.90 -28.76 -7.78
C ILE A 13 -12.35 -27.94 -6.58
N ALA A 14 -13.34 -28.42 -5.80
CA ALA A 14 -13.78 -27.79 -4.56
C ALA A 14 -12.70 -27.85 -3.47
N THR A 15 -12.00 -28.99 -3.30
CA THR A 15 -10.91 -29.14 -2.33
C THR A 15 -9.63 -28.42 -2.73
N GLY A 16 -9.39 -28.21 -4.03
CA GLY A 16 -8.25 -27.43 -4.54
C GLY A 16 -8.38 -25.92 -4.27
N ASN A 17 -9.62 -25.43 -4.09
CA ASN A 17 -9.93 -24.05 -3.75
C ASN A 17 -10.17 -23.82 -2.25
N MET A 18 -10.30 -24.89 -1.46
CA MET A 18 -10.59 -24.81 -0.02
C MET A 18 -9.38 -24.36 0.82
N TRP A 19 -8.17 -24.37 0.23
CA TRP A 19 -6.92 -23.88 0.85
C TRP A 19 -6.46 -22.50 0.35
N ARG A 20 -7.13 -21.89 -0.64
CA ARG A 20 -6.75 -20.59 -1.24
C ARG A 20 -7.36 -19.36 -0.56
N ARG A 21 -8.08 -19.55 0.55
CA ARG A 21 -8.47 -18.49 1.49
C ARG A 21 -7.85 -18.74 2.87
N ARG A 22 -6.54 -19.04 2.90
CA ARG A 22 -5.79 -18.69 4.11
C ARG A 22 -5.86 -17.17 4.20
N GLU A 23 -6.44 -16.65 5.27
CA GLU A 23 -6.20 -15.28 5.70
C GLU A 23 -4.68 -15.06 5.59
N GLN A 24 -4.27 -14.23 4.64
CA GLN A 24 -2.88 -14.07 4.27
C GLN A 24 -2.24 -13.23 5.37
N PHE A 25 -1.72 -13.88 6.41
CA PHE A 25 -1.01 -13.19 7.48
C PHE A 25 0.19 -12.45 6.90
N LEU A 26 0.16 -11.12 7.00
CA LEU A 26 1.24 -10.26 6.53
C LEU A 26 2.37 -10.30 7.55
N CYS A 27 3.51 -10.89 7.17
CA CYS A 27 4.69 -11.01 8.01
C CYS A 27 5.91 -10.53 7.24
N GLY A 28 6.64 -9.57 7.79
CA GLY A 28 7.88 -9.09 7.20
C GLY A 28 8.32 -7.75 7.76
N VAL A 29 8.76 -6.84 6.89
CA VAL A 29 9.51 -5.65 7.27
C VAL A 29 8.84 -4.38 6.76
N VAL A 30 8.85 -3.34 7.61
CA VAL A 30 8.52 -1.96 7.22
C VAL A 30 9.80 -1.13 7.16
N GLU A 31 10.08 -0.50 6.03
CA GLU A 31 11.10 0.55 5.92
C GLU A 31 10.46 1.88 6.33
N GLY A 32 10.26 2.10 7.64
CA GLY A 32 9.49 3.24 8.17
C GLY A 32 10.29 4.21 9.06
N PHE A 33 11.61 4.11 9.07
CA PHE A 33 12.48 4.91 9.94
C PHE A 33 12.88 6.25 9.32
N TYR A 34 13.28 7.20 10.19
CA TYR A 34 13.95 8.45 9.80
C TYR A 34 15.43 8.22 9.50
N GLY A 35 15.97 8.99 8.56
CA GLY A 35 17.35 8.86 8.09
C GLY A 35 17.43 8.22 6.70
N ARG A 36 18.67 8.08 6.21
CA ARG A 36 18.97 7.64 4.84
C ARG A 36 18.20 6.36 4.48
N PRO A 37 17.30 6.41 3.48
CA PRO A 37 16.59 5.22 3.00
C PRO A 37 17.55 4.14 2.52
N TRP A 38 17.09 2.89 2.52
CA TRP A 38 17.89 1.80 1.99
C TRP A 38 18.14 1.95 0.49
N LEU A 39 19.34 1.58 0.07
CA LEU A 39 19.66 1.48 -1.34
C LEU A 39 18.87 0.33 -1.98
N SER A 40 18.63 0.43 -3.30
CA SER A 40 17.94 -0.62 -4.06
C SER A 40 18.56 -2.00 -3.86
N SER A 41 19.90 -2.11 -3.86
CA SER A 41 20.60 -3.37 -3.58
C SER A 41 20.33 -3.92 -2.18
N GLN A 42 20.30 -3.06 -1.16
CA GLN A 42 20.00 -3.46 0.22
C GLN A 42 18.57 -3.98 0.36
N ARG A 43 17.61 -3.36 -0.35
CA ARG A 43 16.22 -3.84 -0.39
C ARG A 43 16.10 -5.20 -1.07
N VAL A 44 16.82 -5.41 -2.17
CA VAL A 44 16.87 -6.72 -2.86
C VAL A 44 17.49 -7.80 -1.96
N ASP A 45 18.58 -7.48 -1.26
CA ASP A 45 19.20 -8.40 -0.29
C ASP A 45 18.24 -8.74 0.87
N LEU A 46 17.48 -7.75 1.34
CA LEU A 46 16.43 -7.96 2.33
C LEU A 46 15.35 -8.91 1.79
N PHE A 47 14.89 -8.73 0.54
CA PHE A 47 13.89 -9.61 -0.05
C PHE A 47 14.37 -11.06 -0.16
N ASN A 48 15.66 -11.28 -0.49
CA ASN A 48 16.26 -12.62 -0.48
C ASN A 48 16.11 -13.27 0.91
N ARG A 49 16.56 -12.57 1.96
CA ARG A 49 16.50 -13.08 3.35
C ARG A 49 15.07 -13.30 3.83
N MET A 50 14.17 -12.38 3.53
CA MET A 50 12.76 -12.51 3.88
C MET A 50 12.15 -13.78 3.25
N SER A 51 12.46 -14.04 1.99
CA SER A 51 12.01 -15.25 1.30
C SER A 51 12.57 -16.52 1.95
N GLU A 52 13.87 -16.53 2.29
CA GLU A 52 14.52 -17.64 3.01
C GLU A 52 13.92 -17.90 4.40
N TRP A 53 13.48 -16.85 5.10
CA TRP A 53 12.85 -16.93 6.42
C TRP A 53 11.33 -17.20 6.36
N GLY A 54 10.75 -17.29 5.17
CA GLY A 54 9.31 -17.50 4.99
C GLY A 54 8.46 -16.27 5.32
N MET A 55 9.05 -15.07 5.35
CA MET A 55 8.33 -13.80 5.38
C MET A 55 7.79 -13.46 3.98
N ASN A 56 6.74 -12.65 3.92
CA ASN A 56 5.98 -12.43 2.70
C ASN A 56 5.65 -10.96 2.42
N THR A 57 5.96 -10.00 3.31
CA THR A 57 5.46 -8.62 3.17
C THR A 57 6.55 -7.59 3.40
N TYR A 58 6.71 -6.66 2.46
CA TYR A 58 7.55 -5.48 2.62
C TYR A 58 6.70 -4.22 2.45
N LEU A 59 6.71 -3.35 3.46
CA LEU A 59 6.02 -2.06 3.46
C LEU A 59 7.05 -0.94 3.17
N TYR A 60 6.91 -0.33 1.99
CA TYR A 60 7.70 0.82 1.56
C TYR A 60 7.13 2.10 2.17
N ALA A 61 7.75 2.60 3.24
CA ALA A 61 7.36 3.84 3.93
C ALA A 61 8.55 4.74 4.37
N PRO A 62 9.64 4.86 3.58
CA PRO A 62 10.84 5.56 4.04
C PRO A 62 10.54 7.05 4.29
N LYS A 63 10.71 7.53 5.53
CA LYS A 63 10.31 8.90 5.92
C LYS A 63 11.04 10.01 5.15
N ASP A 64 12.27 9.71 4.71
CA ASP A 64 13.12 10.63 3.95
C ASP A 64 12.95 10.49 2.41
N ASP A 65 12.03 9.67 1.93
CA ASP A 65 11.54 9.77 0.54
C ASP A 65 10.56 10.94 0.45
N ASP A 66 11.04 12.06 -0.08
CA ASP A 66 10.29 13.30 -0.19
C ASP A 66 8.91 13.09 -0.85
N LYS A 67 8.84 12.28 -1.93
CA LYS A 67 7.61 12.05 -2.69
C LYS A 67 6.66 11.02 -2.07
N HIS A 68 7.07 10.39 -0.98
CA HIS A 68 6.20 9.56 -0.14
C HIS A 68 5.45 10.41 0.90
N ARG A 69 6.07 11.49 1.40
CA ARG A 69 5.59 12.26 2.55
C ARG A 69 5.48 13.77 2.29
N ALA A 70 6.58 14.50 2.21
CA ALA A 70 6.56 15.97 2.14
C ALA A 70 6.04 16.51 0.80
N SER A 71 6.49 15.93 -0.31
CA SER A 71 6.07 16.24 -1.68
C SER A 71 5.15 15.15 -2.24
N TRP A 72 4.22 14.63 -1.43
CA TRP A 72 3.33 13.51 -1.82
C TRP A 72 2.49 13.78 -3.08
N ARG A 73 2.26 15.06 -3.40
CA ARG A 73 1.55 15.51 -4.62
C ARG A 73 2.35 15.27 -5.89
N ASP A 74 3.67 15.19 -5.78
CA ASP A 74 4.56 15.07 -6.93
C ASP A 74 4.65 13.64 -7.43
N LEU A 75 4.53 13.50 -8.75
CA LEU A 75 4.72 12.22 -9.42
C LEU A 75 6.20 11.82 -9.42
N TYR A 76 6.45 10.52 -9.45
CA TYR A 76 7.79 10.01 -9.70
C TYR A 76 8.24 10.42 -11.11
N SER A 77 9.50 10.84 -11.25
CA SER A 77 10.14 11.06 -12.54
C SER A 77 10.26 9.73 -13.28
N LEU A 78 10.63 9.76 -14.56
CA LEU A 78 10.83 8.54 -15.34
C LEU A 78 11.87 7.61 -14.68
N GLU A 79 13.00 8.18 -14.24
CA GLU A 79 14.07 7.44 -13.59
C GLU A 79 13.63 6.82 -12.24
N GLU A 80 12.94 7.60 -11.40
CA GLU A 80 12.41 7.10 -10.12
C GLU A 80 11.36 6.00 -10.34
N ALA A 81 10.50 6.16 -11.35
CA ALA A 81 9.49 5.18 -11.70
C ALA A 81 10.10 3.86 -12.22
N GLU A 82 11.16 3.94 -13.02
CA GLU A 82 11.93 2.76 -13.46
C GLU A 82 12.58 2.04 -12.27
N GLN A 83 13.18 2.78 -11.34
CA GLN A 83 13.77 2.21 -10.12
C GLN A 83 12.71 1.51 -9.25
N LEU A 84 11.55 2.14 -9.05
CA LEU A 84 10.45 1.58 -8.27
C LEU A 84 9.84 0.35 -8.96
N SER A 85 9.64 0.40 -10.28
CA SER A 85 9.18 -0.74 -11.08
C SER A 85 10.14 -1.94 -10.97
N HIS A 86 11.44 -1.70 -11.08
CA HIS A 86 12.44 -2.74 -10.87
C HIS A 86 12.34 -3.34 -9.46
N LEU A 87 12.16 -2.51 -8.43
CA LEU A 87 12.03 -2.98 -7.06
C LEU A 87 10.77 -3.84 -6.84
N LEU A 88 9.63 -3.44 -7.42
CA LEU A 88 8.39 -4.22 -7.42
C LEU A 88 8.59 -5.60 -8.06
N LEU A 89 9.30 -5.66 -9.19
CA LEU A 89 9.64 -6.92 -9.86
C LEU A 89 10.55 -7.81 -9.00
N GLN A 90 11.55 -7.22 -8.33
CA GLN A 90 12.44 -7.97 -7.44
C GLN A 90 11.71 -8.54 -6.21
N ALA A 91 10.75 -7.79 -5.64
CA ALA A 91 9.90 -8.29 -4.56
C ALA A 91 9.00 -9.44 -5.04
N SER A 92 8.29 -9.23 -6.15
CA SER A 92 7.34 -10.22 -6.72
C SER A 92 8.02 -11.55 -7.07
N SER A 93 9.19 -11.49 -7.72
CA SER A 93 10.00 -12.70 -8.07
C SER A 93 10.45 -13.52 -6.86
N ARG A 94 10.39 -12.97 -5.64
CA ARG A 94 10.75 -13.63 -4.37
C ARG A 94 9.54 -13.98 -3.50
N GLY A 95 8.33 -13.79 -4.03
CA GLY A 95 7.08 -14.02 -3.30
C GLY A 95 6.80 -12.98 -2.22
N ILE A 96 7.38 -11.78 -2.33
CA ILE A 96 7.18 -10.68 -1.39
C ILE A 96 6.06 -9.77 -1.91
N ILE A 97 5.03 -9.60 -1.10
CA ILE A 97 3.97 -8.60 -1.25
C ILE A 97 4.61 -7.24 -0.95
N PHE A 98 4.76 -6.44 -2.00
CA PHE A 98 5.24 -5.06 -1.89
C PHE A 98 4.04 -4.14 -1.64
N ILE A 99 4.02 -3.47 -0.49
CA ILE A 99 2.99 -2.51 -0.12
C ILE A 99 3.58 -1.10 -0.27
N TYR A 100 3.01 -0.29 -1.15
CA TYR A 100 3.39 1.11 -1.28
C TYR A 100 2.62 1.97 -0.28
N ALA A 101 3.33 2.67 0.61
CA ALA A 101 2.71 3.63 1.50
C ALA A 101 2.70 5.04 0.91
N ILE A 102 1.73 5.86 1.33
CA ILE A 102 1.71 7.32 1.11
C ILE A 102 1.30 8.03 2.40
N ALA A 103 1.97 9.13 2.73
CA ALA A 103 1.77 9.87 3.97
C ALA A 103 1.37 11.34 3.70
N PRO A 104 0.13 11.61 3.29
CA PRO A 104 -0.30 12.95 2.88
C PRO A 104 -0.62 13.89 4.05
N GLY A 105 -0.66 13.38 5.29
CA GLY A 105 -1.22 14.11 6.43
C GLY A 105 -0.46 15.35 6.92
N LEU A 106 0.73 15.66 6.39
CA LEU A 106 1.50 16.83 6.82
C LEU A 106 0.83 18.16 6.46
N ASP A 107 0.20 18.23 5.28
CA ASP A 107 -0.33 19.49 4.74
C ASP A 107 -1.59 19.29 3.87
N MET A 108 -2.18 18.10 3.87
CA MET A 108 -3.37 17.81 3.07
C MET A 108 -4.59 18.53 3.62
N THR A 109 -5.35 19.17 2.72
CA THR A 109 -6.72 19.62 3.00
C THR A 109 -7.69 18.51 2.58
N PHE A 110 -8.25 17.78 3.54
CA PHE A 110 -9.02 16.55 3.31
C PHE A 110 -10.29 16.79 2.47
N SER A 111 -10.92 17.94 2.61
CA SER A 111 -12.16 18.33 1.91
C SER A 111 -11.91 18.83 0.49
N SER A 112 -10.65 19.00 0.08
CA SER A 112 -10.31 19.50 -1.24
C SER A 112 -10.35 18.38 -2.28
N SER A 113 -11.27 18.49 -3.24
CA SER A 113 -11.37 17.55 -4.36
C SER A 113 -10.11 17.54 -5.24
N GLN A 114 -9.38 18.66 -5.30
CA GLN A 114 -8.10 18.75 -6.00
C GLN A 114 -7.02 17.90 -5.31
N GLU A 115 -6.91 17.99 -3.99
CA GLU A 115 -5.95 17.22 -3.19
C GLU A 115 -6.20 15.71 -3.33
N ILE A 116 -7.46 15.31 -3.21
CA ILE A 116 -7.89 13.92 -3.44
C ILE A 116 -7.56 13.46 -4.86
N SER A 117 -7.74 14.32 -5.87
CA SER A 117 -7.41 13.99 -7.27
C SER A 117 -5.91 13.83 -7.49
N LEU A 118 -5.07 14.64 -6.82
CA LEU A 118 -3.62 14.50 -6.86
C LEU A 118 -3.17 13.19 -6.20
N LEU A 119 -3.76 12.85 -5.06
CA LEU A 119 -3.46 11.62 -4.33
C LEU A 119 -3.81 10.38 -5.16
N LYS A 120 -5.01 10.38 -5.77
CA LYS A 120 -5.43 9.34 -6.72
C LYS A 120 -4.45 9.20 -7.88
N ARG A 121 -4.07 10.32 -8.52
CA ARG A 121 -3.11 10.32 -9.63
C ARG A 121 -1.75 9.73 -9.24
N LYS A 122 -1.26 10.02 -8.04
CA LYS A 122 -0.01 9.45 -7.52
C LYS A 122 -0.12 7.94 -7.34
N LEU A 123 -1.22 7.46 -6.74
CA LEU A 123 -1.46 6.03 -6.56
C LEU A 123 -1.70 5.30 -7.89
N ASP A 124 -2.35 5.94 -8.86
CA ASP A 124 -2.52 5.42 -10.22
C ASP A 124 -1.19 5.24 -10.93
N GLN A 125 -0.25 6.20 -10.77
CA GLN A 125 1.10 6.06 -11.30
C GLN A 125 1.78 4.83 -10.72
N VAL A 126 1.75 4.64 -9.39
CA VAL A 126 2.39 3.50 -8.72
C VAL A 126 1.70 2.17 -9.06
N SER A 127 0.38 2.19 -9.23
CA SER A 127 -0.42 1.06 -9.71
C SER A 127 0.00 0.63 -11.13
N ALA A 128 0.20 1.61 -12.03
CA ALA A 128 0.66 1.35 -13.40
C ALA A 128 2.08 0.76 -13.48
N LEU A 129 2.91 0.94 -12.44
CA LEU A 129 4.21 0.28 -12.31
C LEU A 129 4.12 -1.19 -11.87
N GLY A 130 2.92 -1.67 -11.52
CA GLY A 130 2.66 -3.06 -11.11
C GLY A 130 2.41 -3.26 -9.62
N CYS A 131 2.29 -2.18 -8.83
CA CYS A 131 1.91 -2.29 -7.42
C CYS A 131 0.39 -2.51 -7.29
N ASN A 132 -0.02 -3.39 -6.38
CA ASN A 132 -1.44 -3.73 -6.15
C ASN A 132 -1.83 -3.72 -4.67
N SER A 133 -0.91 -3.31 -3.80
CA SER A 133 -1.07 -3.30 -2.35
C SER A 133 -0.63 -1.95 -1.83
N PHE A 134 -1.47 -1.29 -1.05
CA PHE A 134 -1.28 0.11 -0.67
C PHE A 134 -1.42 0.34 0.82
N ALA A 135 -0.84 1.42 1.31
CA ALA A 135 -1.04 1.91 2.65
C ALA A 135 -1.21 3.44 2.66
N ILE A 136 -2.11 3.95 3.50
CA ILE A 136 -2.18 5.37 3.81
C ILE A 136 -1.78 5.60 5.26
N LEU A 137 -0.88 6.55 5.48
CA LEU A 137 -0.28 6.81 6.78
C LEU A 137 -0.63 8.23 7.27
N PHE A 138 -1.16 8.30 8.47
CA PHE A 138 -1.48 9.55 9.18
C PHE A 138 -0.71 9.64 10.51
N ASP A 139 0.51 9.11 10.53
CA ASP A 139 1.41 9.12 11.69
C ASP A 139 2.35 10.33 11.71
N ASP A 140 2.71 10.78 12.92
CA ASP A 140 3.58 11.94 13.16
C ASP A 140 3.10 13.24 12.48
N ILE A 141 1.81 13.55 12.64
CA ILE A 141 1.16 14.75 12.10
C ILE A 141 0.35 15.47 13.19
N ASP A 142 0.09 16.75 12.97
CA ASP A 142 -0.83 17.51 13.82
C ASP A 142 -2.28 17.00 13.61
N THR A 143 -3.07 17.02 14.67
CA THR A 143 -4.48 16.61 14.65
C THR A 143 -5.44 17.77 14.39
N ASP A 144 -4.94 19.00 14.34
CA ASP A 144 -5.75 20.17 14.07
C ASP A 144 -6.25 20.21 12.62
N LEU A 145 -7.56 20.26 12.46
CA LEU A 145 -8.18 20.43 11.14
C LEU A 145 -8.09 21.89 10.68
N CYS A 146 -7.82 22.07 9.39
CA CYS A 146 -7.93 23.40 8.80
C CYS A 146 -9.41 23.87 8.78
N PRO A 147 -9.69 25.19 8.70
CA PRO A 147 -11.05 25.71 8.73
C PRO A 147 -11.99 25.21 7.61
N ALA A 148 -11.44 24.70 6.51
CA ALA A 148 -12.22 24.08 5.45
C ALA A 148 -12.69 22.67 5.85
N ASP A 149 -11.79 21.89 6.45
CA ASP A 149 -12.06 20.53 6.89
C ASP A 149 -12.97 20.49 8.12
N ASP A 150 -12.81 21.43 9.06
CA ASP A 150 -13.63 21.53 10.28
C ASP A 150 -15.14 21.73 9.98
N LYS A 151 -15.46 22.31 8.81
CA LYS A 151 -16.85 22.47 8.35
C LYS A 151 -17.44 21.19 7.74
N MET A 152 -16.58 20.30 7.25
CA MET A 152 -16.97 19.13 6.46
C MET A 152 -16.89 17.83 7.26
N PHE A 153 -15.96 17.75 8.21
CA PHE A 153 -15.69 16.56 9.00
C PHE A 153 -15.93 16.84 10.48
N SER A 154 -16.58 15.89 11.14
CA SER A 154 -16.87 15.97 12.58
C SER A 154 -15.63 15.75 13.47
N SER A 155 -14.54 15.23 12.91
CA SER A 155 -13.28 14.98 13.61
C SER A 155 -12.15 14.68 12.62
N PHE A 156 -10.91 14.77 13.08
CA PHE A 156 -9.72 14.36 12.31
C PHE A 156 -9.82 12.90 11.85
N ALA A 157 -10.26 12.01 12.73
CA ALA A 157 -10.49 10.60 12.39
C ALA A 157 -11.56 10.42 11.29
N HIS A 158 -12.63 11.22 11.29
CA HIS A 158 -13.62 11.19 10.21
C HIS A 158 -12.97 11.60 8.87
N ALA A 159 -12.19 12.68 8.85
CA ALA A 159 -11.49 13.11 7.64
C ALA A 159 -10.56 12.01 7.08
N GLN A 160 -9.76 11.38 7.94
CA GLN A 160 -8.86 10.28 7.55
C GLN A 160 -9.60 9.07 6.99
N VAL A 161 -10.67 8.64 7.66
CA VAL A 161 -11.48 7.49 7.21
C VAL A 161 -12.17 7.79 5.89
N ALA A 162 -12.68 9.02 5.70
CA ALA A 162 -13.28 9.44 4.45
C ALA A 162 -12.29 9.35 3.29
N THR A 163 -11.08 9.90 3.46
CA THR A 163 -10.00 9.81 2.47
C THR A 163 -9.59 8.36 2.21
N ALA A 164 -9.36 7.55 3.26
CA ALA A 164 -8.95 6.16 3.11
C ALA A 164 -9.99 5.33 2.35
N ASN A 165 -11.28 5.49 2.66
CA ASN A 165 -12.36 4.79 1.97
C ASN A 165 -12.47 5.19 0.49
N GLU A 166 -12.29 6.49 0.20
CA GLU A 166 -12.33 6.98 -1.17
C GLU A 166 -11.19 6.40 -2.01
N LEU A 167 -9.98 6.34 -1.47
CA LEU A 167 -8.82 5.75 -2.15
C LEU A 167 -8.98 4.23 -2.30
N TYR A 168 -9.47 3.54 -1.26
CA TYR A 168 -9.73 2.11 -1.31
C TYR A 168 -10.72 1.76 -2.43
N CYS A 169 -11.78 2.56 -2.59
CA CYS A 169 -12.72 2.40 -3.69
C CYS A 169 -12.11 2.74 -5.06
N HIS A 170 -11.33 3.82 -5.13
CA HIS A 170 -10.66 4.26 -6.37
C HIS A 170 -9.70 3.19 -6.91
N LEU A 171 -8.97 2.51 -6.02
CA LEU A 171 -8.02 1.44 -6.36
C LEU A 171 -8.68 0.07 -6.61
N ASP A 172 -10.00 0.04 -6.85
CA ASP A 172 -10.79 -1.18 -7.05
C ASP A 172 -10.67 -2.19 -5.90
N ARG A 173 -10.66 -1.69 -4.66
CA ARG A 173 -10.74 -2.48 -3.43
C ARG A 173 -9.65 -3.56 -3.35
N PRO A 174 -8.36 -3.17 -3.32
CA PRO A 174 -7.25 -4.13 -3.33
C PRO A 174 -7.32 -5.08 -2.13
N ASN A 175 -6.79 -6.29 -2.30
CA ASN A 175 -6.77 -7.31 -1.23
C ASN A 175 -5.97 -6.85 0.00
N VAL A 176 -4.98 -5.98 -0.20
CA VAL A 176 -4.15 -5.40 0.87
C VAL A 176 -4.23 -3.88 0.78
N PHE A 177 -4.90 -3.28 1.76
CA PHE A 177 -4.95 -1.84 1.98
C PHE A 177 -4.76 -1.56 3.47
N LEU A 178 -3.66 -0.94 3.84
CA LEU A 178 -3.32 -0.66 5.25
C LEU A 178 -3.61 0.81 5.58
N PHE A 179 -3.96 1.05 6.85
CA PHE A 179 -4.20 2.37 7.39
C PHE A 179 -3.39 2.53 8.66
N CYS A 180 -2.51 3.53 8.72
CA CYS A 180 -1.81 3.90 9.95
C CYS A 180 -2.53 5.11 10.57
N PRO A 181 -3.20 4.95 11.73
CA PRO A 181 -3.86 6.05 12.41
C PRO A 181 -2.84 7.03 13.02
N THR A 182 -3.29 8.23 13.34
CA THR A 182 -2.54 9.13 14.22
C THR A 182 -2.54 8.55 15.63
N GLY A 183 -1.39 8.61 16.31
CA GLY A 183 -1.29 8.21 17.72
C GLY A 183 -2.08 9.18 18.59
N SER A 184 -2.97 8.64 19.42
CA SER A 184 -3.72 9.36 20.45
C SER A 184 -2.87 9.69 21.67
#